data_AF-A0A564ZL93-F1
#
_entry.id   AF-A0A564ZL93-F1
#
_cell.length_a   1.000
_cell.length_b   1.000
_cell.length_c   1.000
_cell.angle_alpha   90.00
_cell.angle_beta   90.00
_cell.angle_gamma   90.00
#
_symmetry.space_group_name_H-M   'P 1'
#
loop_
_entity.id
_entity.type
_entity.pdbx_description
1 polymer ?
#
loop_
_entity_poly.entity_id
_entity_poly.type
_entity_poly.pdbx_seq_one_letter_code
_entity_poly.pdbx_strand_id
1 'polypeptide(L)'
;MVYHIMCEVQPEQEAALDSFLTGKMKKFWLANPGVSRYHVYGDHLANKLERIVTIEVGDFGNFDKILALDERKELRSELMTLSSHVQSRVLTMIE
;
A
#
# COMPACT_ATOMS: atom_id res chain seq x y z
N MET A 1 -12.90 7.34 -1.58
CA MET A 1 -11.55 7.91 -1.77
C MET A 1 -10.56 6.77 -2.02
N VAL A 2 -9.48 6.99 -2.78
CA VAL A 2 -8.46 5.96 -3.00
C VAL A 2 -7.10 6.43 -2.48
N TYR A 3 -6.49 5.63 -1.61
CA TYR A 3 -5.11 5.82 -1.20
C TYR A 3 -4.20 4.93 -2.05
N HIS A 4 -3.31 5.56 -2.81
CA HIS A 4 -2.33 4.91 -3.67
C HIS A 4 -0.98 4.88 -2.99
N ILE A 5 -0.32 3.74 -3.04
CA ILE A 5 1.09 3.58 -2.68
C ILE A 5 1.81 3.01 -3.90
N MET A 6 2.87 3.67 -4.33
CA MET A 6 3.74 3.18 -5.40
C MET A 6 5.11 2.92 -4.80
N CYS A 7 5.72 1.79 -5.10
CA CYS A 7 7.07 1.48 -4.67
C CYS A 7 7.83 0.66 -5.72
N GLU A 8 9.14 0.85 -5.75
CA GLU A 8 10.06 0.08 -6.57
C GLU A 8 10.58 -1.11 -5.77
N VAL A 9 10.63 -2.27 -6.39
CA VAL A 9 11.17 -3.48 -5.77
C VAL A 9 12.68 -3.35 -5.60
N GLN A 10 13.20 -3.62 -4.41
CA GLN A 10 14.65 -3.68 -4.21
C GLN A 10 15.24 -4.96 -4.83
N PRO A 11 16.54 -4.98 -5.22
CA PRO A 11 17.19 -6.17 -5.73
C PRO A 11 16.98 -7.37 -4.80
N GLU A 12 16.61 -8.52 -5.37
CA GLU A 12 16.37 -9.78 -4.66
C GLU A 12 15.21 -9.77 -3.64
N GLN A 13 14.46 -8.67 -3.51
CA GLN A 13 13.35 -8.55 -2.55
C GLN A 13 11.96 -8.79 -3.17
N GLU A 14 11.86 -9.11 -4.46
CA GLU A 14 10.57 -9.25 -5.15
C GLU A 14 9.61 -10.19 -4.45
N ALA A 15 10.03 -11.44 -4.22
CA ALA A 15 9.18 -12.43 -3.57
C ALA A 15 8.81 -12.04 -2.12
N ALA A 16 9.73 -11.41 -1.40
CA ALA A 16 9.50 -10.95 -0.03
C ALA A 16 8.49 -9.80 0.01
N LEU A 17 8.64 -8.82 -0.89
CA LEU A 17 7.70 -7.72 -1.05
C LEU A 17 6.32 -8.23 -1.46
N ASP A 18 6.23 -9.14 -2.42
CA ASP A 18 4.94 -9.69 -2.87
C ASP A 18 4.23 -10.46 -1.76
N SER A 19 4.96 -11.26 -1.00
CA SER A 19 4.44 -11.97 0.18
C SER A 19 3.94 -10.99 1.25
N PHE A 20 4.71 -9.93 1.53
CA PHE A 20 4.33 -8.88 2.47
C PHE A 20 3.07 -8.12 2.03
N LEU A 21 3.03 -7.68 0.76
CA LEU A 21 1.93 -6.88 0.20
C LEU A 21 0.63 -7.67 0.09
N THR A 22 0.70 -8.94 -0.31
CA THR A 22 -0.49 -9.81 -0.46
C THR A 22 -0.90 -10.51 0.83
N GLY A 23 0.02 -10.60 1.80
CA GLY A 23 -0.20 -11.17 3.12
C GLY A 23 -0.48 -10.12 4.18
N LYS A 24 0.55 -9.79 4.97
CA LYS A 24 0.43 -8.97 6.19
C LYS A 24 -0.24 -7.62 5.92
N MET A 25 0.22 -6.90 4.89
CA MET A 25 -0.30 -5.57 4.56
C MET A 25 -1.76 -5.62 4.11
N LYS A 26 -2.12 -6.57 3.23
CA LYS A 26 -3.50 -6.77 2.80
C LYS A 26 -4.45 -7.07 3.96
N LYS A 27 -4.05 -7.96 4.87
CA LYS A 27 -4.86 -8.33 6.04
C LYS A 27 -5.14 -7.13 6.93
N PHE A 28 -4.12 -6.33 7.21
CA PHE A 28 -4.28 -5.10 8.00
C PHE A 28 -5.30 -4.16 7.37
N TRP A 29 -5.14 -3.81 6.09
CA TRP A 29 -6.05 -2.87 5.44
C TRP A 29 -7.48 -3.36 5.43
N LEU A 30 -7.71 -4.62 5.06
CA LEU A 30 -9.07 -5.19 5.00
C LEU A 30 -9.71 -5.43 6.37
N ALA A 31 -8.94 -5.45 7.45
CA ALA A 31 -9.47 -5.55 8.81
C ALA A 31 -9.98 -4.21 9.36
N ASN A 32 -9.59 -3.08 8.76
CA ASN A 32 -9.95 -1.76 9.26
C ASN A 32 -11.33 -1.30 8.74
N PRO A 33 -12.22 -0.80 9.63
CA PRO A 33 -13.49 -0.23 9.21
C PRO A 33 -13.33 0.89 8.19
N GLY A 34 -14.21 0.91 7.19
CA GLY A 34 -14.19 1.92 6.13
C GLY A 34 -13.24 1.60 4.97
N VAL A 35 -12.45 0.53 5.04
CA VAL A 35 -11.70 0.03 3.88
C VAL A 35 -12.58 -0.94 3.08
N SER A 36 -12.88 -0.62 1.83
CA SER A 36 -13.74 -1.45 0.98
C SER A 36 -12.95 -2.37 0.04
N ARG A 37 -11.77 -1.94 -0.43
CA ARG A 37 -10.94 -2.69 -1.39
C ARG A 37 -9.45 -2.49 -1.15
N TYR A 38 -8.67 -3.52 -1.48
CA TYR A 38 -7.20 -3.53 -1.49
C TYR A 38 -6.72 -4.32 -2.71
N HIS A 39 -5.96 -3.69 -3.61
CA HIS A 39 -5.35 -4.33 -4.76
C HIS A 39 -3.87 -4.01 -4.87
N VAL A 40 -3.13 -4.96 -5.42
CA VAL A 40 -1.71 -4.81 -5.75
C VAL A 40 -1.56 -5.12 -7.24
N TYR A 41 -0.96 -4.20 -7.96
CA TYR A 41 -0.62 -4.34 -9.37
C TYR A 41 0.91 -4.38 -9.49
N GLY A 42 1.41 -5.31 -10.30
CA GLY A 42 2.79 -5.28 -10.76
C GLY A 42 2.87 -4.45 -12.04
N ASP A 43 3.84 -3.55 -12.12
CA ASP A 43 4.18 -2.85 -13.34
C ASP A 43 5.64 -3.08 -13.70
N HIS A 44 5.89 -3.32 -14.98
CA HIS A 44 7.21 -3.52 -15.56
C HIS A 44 7.45 -2.42 -16.59
N LEU A 45 7.72 -1.21 -16.10
CA LEU A 45 8.02 -0.05 -16.93
C LEU A 45 9.53 0.16 -17.02
N ALA A 46 10.08 0.17 -18.24
CA ALA A 46 11.42 0.68 -18.54
C ALA A 46 12.53 0.19 -17.59
N ASN A 47 12.64 -1.12 -17.36
CA ASN A 47 13.60 -1.78 -16.45
C ASN A 47 13.39 -1.52 -14.95
N LYS A 48 12.27 -0.90 -14.56
CA LYS A 48 11.86 -0.79 -13.15
C LYS A 48 10.75 -1.78 -12.86
N LEU A 49 10.96 -2.55 -11.80
CA LEU A 49 9.95 -3.42 -11.24
C LEU A 49 9.21 -2.63 -10.17
N GLU A 50 7.96 -2.30 -10.42
CA GLU A 50 7.14 -1.48 -9.54
C GLU A 50 5.96 -2.29 -8.99
N ARG A 51 5.51 -1.88 -7.80
CA ARG A 51 4.24 -2.30 -7.21
C ARG A 51 3.38 -1.08 -6.95
N ILE A 52 2.14 -1.15 -7.42
CA ILE A 52 1.12 -0.14 -7.18
C ILE A 52 0.07 -0.78 -6.27
N VAL A 53 -0.10 -0.24 -5.07
CA VAL A 53 -1.11 -0.64 -4.11
C VAL A 53 -2.23 0.39 -4.13
N THR A 54 -3.46 -0.07 -4.34
CA THR A 54 -4.65 0.79 -4.29
C THR A 54 -5.56 0.35 -3.15
N ILE A 55 -5.96 1.30 -2.32
CA ILE A 55 -6.75 1.08 -1.12
C ILE A 55 -7.96 2.01 -1.19
N GLU A 56 -9.15 1.45 -1.31
CA GLU A 56 -10.37 2.25 -1.27
C GLU A 56 -10.83 2.42 0.17
N VAL A 57 -11.00 3.68 0.57
CA VAL A 57 -11.45 4.09 1.90
C VAL A 57 -12.68 4.98 1.77
N GLY A 58 -13.69 4.73 2.59
CA GLY A 58 -15.01 5.37 2.53
C GLY A 58 -14.94 6.89 2.70
N ASP A 59 -14.24 7.36 3.73
CA ASP A 59 -14.08 8.79 4.03
C ASP A 59 -12.72 9.10 4.65
N PHE A 60 -12.43 10.41 4.77
CA PHE A 60 -11.18 10.91 5.32
C PHE A 60 -11.04 10.67 6.83
N GLY A 61 -12.15 10.64 7.58
CA GLY A 61 -12.13 10.46 9.04
C GLY A 61 -11.72 9.04 9.45
N ASN A 62 -12.19 8.03 8.72
CA ASN A 62 -11.73 6.65 8.88
C ASN A 62 -10.28 6.50 8.44
N PHE A 63 -9.90 7.14 7.33
CA PHE A 63 -8.54 7.10 6.83
C PHE A 63 -7.53 7.66 7.83
N ASP A 64 -7.77 8.85 8.39
CA ASP A 64 -6.87 9.50 9.34
C ASP A 64 -6.64 8.64 10.60
N LYS A 65 -7.71 8.02 11.12
CA LYS A 65 -7.62 7.07 12.24
C LYS A 65 -6.74 5.88 11.92
N ILE A 66 -6.88 5.30 10.72
CA ILE A 66 -6.05 4.16 10.28
C ILE A 66 -4.57 4.58 10.17
N LEU A 67 -4.29 5.80 9.66
CA LEU A 67 -2.92 6.29 9.52
C LEU A 67 -2.22 6.51 10.88
N ALA A 68 -2.99 6.78 11.93
CA ALA A 68 -2.48 7.00 13.28
C ALA A 68 -2.10 5.70 14.02
N LEU A 69 -2.60 4.54 13.56
CA LEU A 69 -2.35 3.24 14.20
C LEU A 69 -0.86 2.87 14.18
N ASP A 70 -0.37 2.32 15.28
CA ASP A 70 1.03 1.90 15.39
C ASP A 70 1.34 0.73 14.46
N GLU A 71 0.43 -0.22 14.33
CA GLU A 71 0.53 -1.32 13.35
C GLU A 71 0.72 -0.79 11.91
N ARG A 72 0.04 0.30 11.54
CA ARG A 72 0.23 0.96 10.24
C ARG A 72 1.65 1.51 10.10
N LYS A 73 2.20 2.12 11.15
CA LYS A 73 3.57 2.69 11.15
C LYS A 73 4.60 1.57 11.02
N GLU A 74 4.41 0.45 11.71
CA GLU A 74 5.25 -0.74 11.59
C GLU A 74 5.22 -1.31 10.18
N LEU A 75 4.03 -1.48 9.59
CA LEU A 75 3.88 -1.90 8.21
C LEU A 75 4.55 -0.94 7.23
N ARG A 76 4.47 0.37 7.48
CA ARG A 76 5.18 1.35 6.67
C ARG A 76 6.68 1.17 6.79
N SER A 77 7.21 0.95 7.98
CA SER A 77 8.65 0.71 8.19
C SER A 77 9.11 -0.54 7.45
N GLU A 78 8.37 -1.64 7.55
CA GLU A 78 8.68 -2.90 6.85
C GLU A 78 8.60 -2.75 5.32
N LEU A 79 7.63 -1.97 4.82
CA LEU A 79 7.58 -1.64 3.40
C LEU A 79 8.85 -0.89 2.95
N MET A 80 9.35 0.06 3.76
CA MET A 80 10.57 0.80 3.44
C MET A 80 11.83 -0.06 3.47
N THR A 81 11.83 -1.22 4.14
CA THR A 81 12.95 -2.17 4.10
C THR A 81 12.93 -3.07 2.88
N LEU A 82 11.75 -3.37 2.33
CA LEU A 82 11.56 -4.27 1.19
C LEU A 82 11.52 -3.56 -0.17
N SER A 83 11.35 -2.24 -0.17
CA SER A 83 11.13 -1.45 -1.38
C SER A 83 11.90 -0.12 -1.34
N SER A 84 12.00 0.54 -2.49
CA SER A 84 12.61 1.85 -2.66
C SER A 84 11.63 2.81 -3.34
N HIS A 85 11.96 4.10 -3.37
CA HIS A 85 11.15 5.14 -4.01
C HIS A 85 9.66 5.12 -3.62
N VAL A 86 9.35 4.82 -2.35
CA VAL A 86 7.97 4.69 -1.88
C VAL A 86 7.25 6.04 -1.90
N GLN A 87 6.25 6.16 -2.77
CA GLN A 87 5.38 7.33 -2.88
C GLN A 87 3.97 6.99 -2.42
N SER A 88 3.26 7.97 -1.86
CA SER A 88 1.87 7.77 -1.44
C SER A 88 1.03 8.98 -1.78
N ARG A 89 -0.18 8.76 -2.31
CA ARG A 89 -1.06 9.82 -2.79
C ARG A 89 -2.50 9.47 -2.43
N VAL A 90 -3.27 10.50 -2.12
CA VAL A 90 -4.72 10.38 -1.96
C VAL A 90 -5.37 10.89 -3.24
N LEU A 91 -6.20 10.05 -3.86
CA LEU A 91 -6.97 10.37 -5.05
C LEU A 91 -8.45 10.43 -4.67
N THR A 92 -9.08 11.56 -4.97
CA THR A 92 -10.54 11.69 -4.89
C THR A 92 -11.12 11.10 -6.16
N MET A 93 -12.05 10.14 -6.03
CA MET A 93 -12.83 9.71 -7.18
C MET A 93 -13.84 10.81 -7.47
N ILE A 94 -13.75 11.39 -8.67
CA ILE A 94 -14.78 12.29 -9.17
C ILE A 94 -15.89 11.38 -9.71
N GLU A 95 -17.08 11.50 -9.14
CA GLU A 95 -18.30 10.85 -9.63
C GLU A 95 -18.84 11.58 -10.87
#